data_AF-A0A6G3TD26-F1
#
_entry.id   AF-A0A6G3TD26-F1
#
_cell.length_a   1.000
_cell.length_b   1.000
_cell.length_c   1.000
_cell.angle_alpha   90.00
_cell.angle_beta   90.00
_cell.angle_gamma   90.00
#
_symmetry.space_group_name_H-M   'P 1'
#
loop_
_entity.id
_entity.type
_entity.pdbx_description
1 polymer ?
#
loop_
_entity_poly.entity_id
_entity_poly.type
_entity_poly.pdbx_seq_one_letter_code
_entity_poly.pdbx_strand_id
1 'polypeptide(L)' 'VREAHRIAVAAEHALLHAVPRLSAALVHADPAPSPGEADPHLALAHHAPA' A
#
# COMPACT_ATOMS: atom_id res chain seq x y z
N VAL A 1 14.61 0.02 2.64
CA VAL A 1 13.94 1.35 2.62
C VAL A 1 13.78 1.93 1.21
N ARG A 2 14.84 2.05 0.40
CA ARG A 2 14.73 2.65 -0.96
C ARG A 2 13.70 1.98 -1.87
N GLU A 3 13.60 0.64 -1.82
CA GLU A 3 12.60 -0.12 -2.59
C GLU A 3 11.17 0.22 -2.17
N ALA A 4 10.89 0.06 -0.87
CA ALA A 4 9.59 0.34 -0.27
C ALA A 4 9.13 1.79 -0.56
N HIS A 5 10.04 2.75 -0.48
CA HIS A 5 9.73 4.14 -0.83
C HIS A 5 9.35 4.30 -2.30
N ARG A 6 10.05 3.64 -3.22
CA ARG A 6 9.72 3.72 -4.66
C ARG A 6 8.36 3.09 -4.95
N ILE A 7 8.02 1.99 -4.28
CA ILE A 7 6.70 1.35 -4.38
C ILE A 7 5.62 2.32 -3.90
N ALA A 8 5.81 2.95 -2.74
CA ALA A 8 4.86 3.92 -2.19
C ALA A 8 4.63 5.12 -3.14
N VAL A 9 5.70 5.69 -3.71
CA VAL A 9 5.60 6.79 -4.68
C VAL A 9 4.88 6.37 -5.97
N ALA A 10 5.18 5.17 -6.47
CA ALA A 10 4.50 4.65 -7.65
C ALA A 10 3.00 4.45 -7.41
N ALA A 11 2.62 3.93 -6.24
CA ALA A 11 1.23 3.76 -5.85
C ALA A 11 0.51 5.11 -5.67
N GLU A 12 1.13 6.08 -5.01
CA GLU A 12 0.59 7.45 -4.86
C GLU A 12 0.29 8.07 -6.24
N HIS A 13 1.24 8.00 -7.17
CA HIS A 13 1.09 8.50 -8.53
C HIS A 13 -0.05 7.81 -9.28
N ALA A 14 -0.13 6.48 -9.20
CA ALA A 14 -1.20 5.71 -9.84
C ALA A 14 -2.59 6.07 -9.29
N LEU A 15 -2.72 6.26 -7.98
CA LEU A 15 -3.98 6.64 -7.34
C LEU A 15 -4.48 8.01 -7.80
N LEU A 16 -3.59 9.01 -7.87
CA LEU A 16 -3.92 10.35 -8.35
C LEU A 16 -4.43 10.35 -9.80
N HIS A 17 -3.93 9.43 -10.63
CA HIS A 17 -4.41 9.26 -11.99
C HIS A 17 -5.71 8.46 -12.09
N ALA A 18 -5.86 7.42 -11.27
CA ALA A 18 -6.96 6.47 -11.39
C ALA A 18 -8.26 6.95 -10.74
N VAL A 19 -8.19 7.81 -9.71
CA VAL A 19 -9.36 8.20 -8.90
C VAL A 19 -9.81 9.62 -9.25
N PRO A 20 -10.97 9.81 -9.89
CA PRO A 20 -11.45 11.15 -10.24
C PRO A 20 -11.63 12.04 -9.02
N ARG A 21 -11.11 13.27 -9.11
CA ARG A 21 -11.13 14.31 -8.05
C ARG A 21 -10.32 13.98 -6.79
N LEU A 22 -9.52 12.91 -6.77
CA LEU A 22 -8.54 12.71 -5.71
C LEU A 22 -7.40 13.71 -5.90
N SER A 23 -7.21 14.62 -4.94
CA SER A 23 -6.21 15.70 -5.04
C SER A 23 -4.87 15.35 -4.37
N ALA A 24 -4.87 14.37 -3.47
CA ALA A 24 -3.70 13.92 -2.73
C ALA A 24 -3.91 12.47 -2.25
N ALA A 25 -2.82 11.72 -2.12
CA ALA A 25 -2.79 10.42 -1.45
C ALA A 25 -1.50 10.32 -0.65
N LEU A 26 -1.55 9.72 0.54
CA LEU A 26 -0.36 9.36 1.31
C LEU A 26 -0.33 7.85 1.40
N VAL A 27 0.76 7.24 0.92
CA VAL A 27 0.93 5.79 0.90
C VAL A 27 2.12 5.41 1.78
N HIS A 28 1.88 4.49 2.71
CA HIS A 28 2.92 3.87 3.52
C HIS A 28 3.13 2.43 3.08
N ALA A 29 4.39 2.04 2.93
CA ALA A 29 4.78 0.66 2.74
C ALA A 29 5.19 0.10 4.10
N ASP A 30 4.32 -0.72 4.68
CA ASP A 30 4.59 -1.36 5.95
C ASP A 30 5.58 -2.53 5.77
N PRO A 31 6.53 -2.71 6.71
CA PRO A 31 7.39 -3.89 6.71
C PRO A 31 6.56 -5.18 6.82
N ALA A 32 7.10 -6.27 6.28
CA ALA A 32 6.53 -7.59 6.53
C ALA A 32 6.54 -7.89 8.05
N PRO A 33 5.47 -8.52 8.58
CA PRO A 33 5.41 -8.88 9.99
C PRO A 33 6.56 -9.82 10.37
N SER A 34 7.04 -9.70 11.61
CA SER A 34 8.07 -10.60 12.12
C SER A 34 7.51 -12.02 12.32
N PRO A 35 8.34 -13.07 12.32
CA PRO A 35 7.88 -14.42 12.61
C PRO A 35 7.15 -14.48 13.96
N GLY A 36 5.90 -14.95 13.96
CA GLY A 36 5.05 -15.06 15.15
C GLY A 36 4.15 -13.85 15.42
N GLU A 37 4.29 -12.76 14.67
CA GLU A 37 3.36 -11.63 14.72
C GLU A 37 2.16 -11.87 13.81
N ALA A 38 0.99 -11.39 14.22
CA ALA A 38 -0.19 -11.39 13.38
C ALA A 38 0.01 -10.39 12.23
N ASP A 39 -0.29 -10.80 11.01
CA ASP A 39 -0.22 -9.91 9.86
C ASP A 39 -1.35 -8.86 9.93
N PRO A 40 -1.02 -7.56 10.10
CA PRO A 40 -2.03 -6.51 10.20
C PRO A 40 -2.85 -6.34 8.92
N HIS A 41 -2.37 -6.87 7.78
CA HIS A 41 -3.04 -6.75 6.49
C HIS A 41 -4.13 -7.80 6.27
N LEU A 42 -4.30 -8.78 7.17
CA LEU A 42 -5.35 -9.81 7.05
C LEU A 42 -6.76 -9.21 6.92
N ALA A 43 -7.00 -8.04 7.53
CA ALA A 43 -8.26 -7.33 7.37
C ALA A 43 -8.58 -6.99 5.91
N LEU A 44 -7.55 -6.81 5.06
CA LEU A 44 -7.70 -6.47 3.64
C LEU A 44 -7.66 -7.70 2.71
N ALA A 45 -7.40 -8.91 3.23
CA ALA A 45 -7.18 -10.10 2.41
C ALA A 45 -8.35 -10.43 1.46
N HIS A 46 -9.58 -10.09 1.84
CA HIS A 46 -10.78 -10.29 1.03
C HIS A 46 -10.93 -9.29 -0.14
N HIS A 47 -10.04 -8.29 -0.24
CA HIS A 47 -9.95 -7.38 -1.38
C HIS A 47 -8.84 -7.77 -2.37
N ALA A 48 -8.00 -8.75 -2.05
CA ALA A 48 -6.99 -9.23 -2.97
C ALA A 48 -7.68 -9.87 -4.20
N PRO A 49 -7.16 -9.64 -5.42
CA PRO A 49 -7.64 -10.35 -6.59
C PRO A 49 -7.48 -11.87 -6.40
N ALA A 50 -8.44 -12.63 -6.93
CA ALA A 50 -8.46 -14.09 -6.88
C ALA A 50 -7.35 -14.72 -7.75
#